data_AF-A5JHF5-F1
#
_entry.id   AF-A5JHF5-F1
#
_cell.length_a   1.000
_cell.length_b   1.000
_cell.length_c   1.000
_cell.angle_alpha   90.00
_cell.angle_beta   90.00
_cell.angle_gamma   90.00
#
_symmetry.space_group_name_H-M   'P 1'
#
loop_
_entity.id
_entity.type
_entity.pdbx_description
1 polymer ?
#
loop_
_entity_poly.entity_id
_entity_poly.type
_entity_poly.pdbx_seq_one_letter_code
_entity_poly.pdbx_strand_id
1 'polypeptide(L)'
;ACDAADAILDGRIKAIWIMATNPVVSLPEADKFRRALATCDLVIVSDCSVDSDTVKCADIVLPAQGWGEKSGTVTNSERRISRQRALMPALGQAKPDWWILSQVAKRMGLTGFDYQHPRDIFNE
;
A
#
# COMPACT_ATOMS: atom_id res chain seq x y z
N ALA A 1 0.65 15.40 2.59
CA ALA A 1 1.93 14.73 2.25
C ALA A 1 3.07 15.31 3.07
N CYS A 2 3.36 16.63 2.97
CA CYS A 2 4.31 17.29 3.86
C CYS A 2 3.94 17.16 5.34
N ASP A 3 2.66 17.29 5.69
CA ASP A 3 2.20 17.16 7.09
C ASP A 3 2.49 15.78 7.70
N ALA A 4 2.50 14.72 6.88
CA ALA A 4 2.83 13.37 7.36
C ALA A 4 4.32 13.26 7.67
N ALA A 5 5.19 13.83 6.82
CA ALA A 5 6.62 13.90 7.10
C ALA A 5 6.91 14.72 8.37
N ASP A 6 6.25 15.87 8.52
CA ASP A 6 6.35 16.68 9.75
C ASP A 6 5.87 15.90 10.98
N ALA A 7 4.72 15.23 10.90
CA ALA A 7 4.21 14.44 12.00
C ALA A 7 5.10 13.25 12.39
N ILE A 8 5.80 12.65 11.44
CA ILE A 8 6.81 11.61 11.73
C ILE A 8 8.03 12.23 12.41
N LEU A 9 8.57 13.33 11.87
CA LEU A 9 9.74 14.02 12.43
C LEU A 9 9.46 14.56 13.84
N ASP A 10 8.24 15.02 14.10
CA ASP A 10 7.76 15.45 15.42
C ASP A 10 7.43 14.27 16.36
N GLY A 11 7.53 13.03 15.89
CA GLY A 11 7.24 11.82 16.66
C GLY A 11 5.76 11.53 16.94
N ARG A 12 4.83 12.27 16.31
CA ARG A 12 3.37 12.05 16.42
C ARG A 12 2.92 10.82 15.64
N ILE A 13 3.57 10.52 14.52
CA ILE A 13 3.38 9.29 13.76
C ILE A 13 4.58 8.39 14.03
N LYS A 14 4.31 7.17 14.51
CA LYS A 14 5.33 6.17 14.79
C LYS A 14 5.38 5.02 13.79
N ALA A 15 4.29 4.81 13.07
CA ALA A 15 4.21 3.81 12.02
C ALA A 15 3.56 4.41 10.79
N ILE A 16 4.13 4.12 9.62
CA ILE A 16 3.55 4.47 8.33
C ILE A 16 3.52 3.26 7.42
N TRP A 17 2.38 3.05 6.76
CA TRP A 17 2.23 2.05 5.71
C TRP A 17 2.01 2.75 4.37
N ILE A 18 2.98 2.62 3.48
CA ILE A 18 2.97 3.18 2.13
C ILE A 18 2.53 2.08 1.16
N MET A 19 1.49 2.35 0.37
CA MET A 19 0.91 1.37 -0.55
C MET A 19 0.94 1.89 -1.98
N ALA A 20 1.59 1.15 -2.88
CA ALA A 20 1.62 1.39 -4.33
C ALA A 20 1.98 2.85 -4.72
N THR A 21 2.93 3.46 -4.01
CA THR A 21 3.45 4.80 -4.31
C THR A 21 4.92 4.93 -3.93
N ASN A 22 5.63 5.87 -4.56
CA ASN A 22 7.05 6.13 -4.33
C ASN A 22 7.27 7.59 -3.85
N PRO A 23 6.94 7.91 -2.59
CA PRO A 23 6.99 9.28 -2.07
C PRO A 23 8.38 9.90 -2.04
N VAL A 24 9.46 9.10 -1.93
CA VAL A 24 10.83 9.64 -1.91
C VAL A 24 11.37 10.03 -3.29
N VAL A 25 10.51 9.97 -4.31
CA VAL A 25 10.79 10.44 -5.69
C VAL A 25 9.67 11.35 -6.19
N SER A 26 8.40 10.99 -5.95
CA SER A 26 7.25 11.65 -6.58
C SER A 26 6.65 12.81 -5.79
N LEU A 27 6.94 12.94 -4.49
CA LEU A 27 6.40 14.03 -3.68
C LEU A 27 7.30 15.27 -3.72
N PRO A 28 6.71 16.49 -3.58
CA PRO A 28 7.50 17.67 -3.25
C PRO A 28 8.22 17.45 -1.91
N GLU A 29 9.40 18.06 -1.75
CA GLU A 29 10.26 17.85 -0.56
C GLU A 29 10.62 16.37 -0.32
N ALA A 30 10.89 15.61 -1.39
CA ALA A 30 11.21 14.18 -1.32
C ALA A 30 12.32 13.85 -0.31
N ASP A 31 13.35 14.70 -0.19
CA ASP A 31 14.44 14.55 0.78
C ASP A 31 13.97 14.70 2.23
N LYS A 32 12.98 15.57 2.49
CA LYS A 32 12.34 15.67 3.80
C LYS A 32 11.58 14.39 4.11
N PHE A 33 10.84 13.86 3.14
CA PHE A 33 10.11 12.60 3.32
C PHE A 33 11.07 11.43 3.58
N ARG A 34 12.18 11.36 2.83
CA ARG A 34 13.24 10.36 3.04
C ARG A 34 13.82 10.43 4.45
N ARG A 35 14.13 11.64 4.95
CA ARG A 35 14.58 11.84 6.33
C ARG A 35 13.54 11.40 7.35
N ALA A 36 12.27 11.75 7.13
CA ALA A 36 11.17 11.33 8.00
C ALA A 36 11.09 9.80 8.08
N LEU A 37 11.12 9.10 6.95
CA LEU A 37 11.09 7.62 6.92
C LEU A 37 12.28 7.01 7.68
N ALA A 38 13.49 7.57 7.54
CA ALA A 38 14.67 7.09 8.26
C ALA A 38 14.58 7.27 9.79
N THR A 39 13.72 8.16 10.27
CA THR A 39 13.47 8.40 11.71
C THR A 39 12.20 7.75 12.24
N CYS A 40 11.37 7.16 11.37
CA CYS A 40 10.11 6.54 11.76
C CYS A 40 10.38 5.21 12.47
N ASP A 41 9.64 4.90 13.54
CA ASP A 41 9.86 3.67 14.32
C ASP A 41 9.48 2.41 13.50
N LEU A 42 8.56 2.55 12.54
CA LEU A 42 8.15 1.48 11.63
C LEU A 42 7.70 2.02 10.26
N VAL A 43 8.31 1.52 9.19
CA VAL A 43 7.96 1.79 7.80
C VAL A 43 7.59 0.49 7.08
N ILE A 44 6.33 0.37 6.68
CA ILE A 44 5.81 -0.76 5.90
C ILE A 44 5.58 -0.29 4.46
N VAL A 45 6.03 -1.06 3.48
CA VAL A 45 5.80 -0.79 2.05
C VAL A 45 5.13 -1.97 1.38
N SER A 46 3.95 -1.75 0.79
CA SER A 46 3.27 -2.69 -0.11
C SER A 46 3.51 -2.24 -1.55
N ASP A 47 4.37 -2.95 -2.29
CA ASP A 47 4.74 -2.60 -3.66
C ASP A 47 4.89 -3.86 -4.53
N CYS A 48 4.67 -3.70 -5.83
CA CYS A 48 4.89 -4.74 -6.83
C CYS A 48 6.27 -4.66 -7.48
N SER A 49 7.04 -3.58 -7.22
CA SER A 49 8.39 -3.39 -7.71
C SER A 49 9.40 -3.30 -6.57
N VAL A 50 10.45 -4.12 -6.64
CA VAL A 50 11.58 -4.08 -5.68
C VAL A 50 12.51 -2.88 -5.93
N ASP A 51 12.47 -2.29 -7.11
CA ASP A 51 13.36 -1.21 -7.52
C ASP A 51 12.88 0.17 -7.06
N SER A 52 11.69 0.26 -6.46
CA SER A 52 11.14 1.49 -5.89
C SER A 52 12.05 2.06 -4.80
N ASP A 53 12.43 3.33 -4.90
CA ASP A 53 13.29 3.98 -3.90
C ASP A 53 12.67 4.06 -2.51
N THR A 54 11.33 4.00 -2.43
CA THR A 54 10.63 3.94 -1.15
C THR A 54 10.77 2.56 -0.50
N VAL A 55 10.83 1.47 -1.28
CA VAL A 55 11.07 0.11 -0.75
C VAL A 55 12.41 0.04 -0.03
N LYS A 56 13.43 0.75 -0.52
CA LYS A 56 14.75 0.84 0.13
C LYS A 56 14.72 1.52 1.50
N CYS A 57 13.64 2.23 1.84
CA CYS A 57 13.45 2.91 3.11
C CYS A 57 12.57 2.11 4.09
N ALA A 58 12.13 0.90 3.72
CA ALA A 58 11.17 0.12 4.48
C ALA A 58 11.86 -0.82 5.48
N ASP A 59 11.25 -0.99 6.67
CA ASP A 59 11.58 -2.07 7.60
C ASP A 59 10.91 -3.38 7.17
N ILE A 60 9.69 -3.28 6.61
CA ILE A 60 8.91 -4.42 6.14
C ILE A 60 8.44 -4.16 4.72
N VAL A 61 8.73 -5.10 3.82
CA VAL A 61 8.25 -5.10 2.44
C VAL A 61 7.22 -6.21 2.26
N LEU A 62 6.03 -5.84 1.80
CA LEU A 62 4.93 -6.75 1.52
C LEU A 62 4.75 -6.84 0.00
N PRO A 63 4.95 -8.02 -0.63
CA PRO A 63 4.84 -8.15 -2.08
C PRO A 63 3.38 -7.99 -2.52
N ALA A 64 3.09 -6.88 -3.18
CA ALA A 64 1.77 -6.52 -3.67
C ALA A 64 1.58 -7.00 -5.10
N GLN A 65 0.34 -7.33 -5.46
CA GLN A 65 0.02 -7.64 -6.85
C GLN A 65 0.25 -6.43 -7.78
N GLY A 66 0.76 -6.70 -8.98
CA GLY A 66 0.83 -5.72 -10.07
C GLY A 66 -0.53 -5.51 -10.75
N TRP A 67 -0.65 -4.49 -11.60
CA TRP A 67 -1.90 -4.17 -12.30
C TRP A 67 -2.46 -5.35 -13.12
N GLY A 68 -1.60 -6.11 -13.81
CA GLY A 68 -2.02 -7.27 -14.61
C GLY A 68 -2.54 -8.46 -13.79
N GLU A 69 -2.26 -8.50 -12.49
CA GLU A 69 -2.60 -9.61 -11.59
C GLU A 69 -3.88 -9.32 -10.79
N LYS A 70 -4.25 -8.04 -10.65
CA LYS A 70 -5.39 -7.58 -9.85
C LYS A 70 -6.73 -7.89 -10.53
N SER A 71 -7.74 -8.16 -9.70
CA SER A 71 -9.15 -8.09 -10.09
C SER A 71 -9.93 -7.18 -9.16
N GLY A 72 -10.84 -6.39 -9.72
CA GLY A 72 -11.61 -5.40 -8.97
C GLY A 72 -12.25 -4.39 -9.90
N THR A 73 -12.27 -3.13 -9.48
CA THR A 73 -12.79 -2.01 -10.25
C THR A 73 -11.85 -0.83 -10.20
N VAL A 74 -11.85 -0.03 -11.27
CA VAL A 74 -11.16 1.26 -11.32
C VAL A 74 -12.16 2.35 -11.68
N THR A 75 -12.02 3.51 -11.06
CA THR A 75 -12.84 4.70 -11.36
C THR A 75 -11.97 5.70 -12.10
N ASN A 76 -12.37 6.05 -13.32
CA ASN A 76 -11.63 7.01 -14.14
C ASN A 76 -12.08 8.46 -13.86
N SER A 77 -11.47 9.43 -14.56
CA SER A 77 -11.73 10.86 -14.36
C SER A 77 -13.15 11.32 -14.72
N GLU A 78 -13.86 10.61 -15.61
CA GLU A 78 -15.29 10.88 -15.90
C GLU A 78 -16.24 10.22 -14.89
N ARG A 79 -15.69 9.64 -13.80
CA ARG A 79 -16.41 8.91 -12.74
C ARG A 79 -17.01 7.58 -13.20
N ARG A 80 -16.55 7.02 -14.32
CA ARG A 80 -16.97 5.68 -14.77
C ARG A 80 -16.23 4.60 -13.99
N ILE A 81 -17.01 3.70 -13.41
CA ILE A 81 -16.49 2.47 -12.80
C ILE A 81 -16.35 1.40 -13.89
N SER A 82 -15.12 0.92 -14.09
CA SER A 82 -14.81 -0.15 -15.04
C SER A 82 -14.33 -1.40 -14.31
N ARG A 83 -14.71 -2.58 -14.81
CA ARG A 83 -14.28 -3.85 -14.23
C ARG A 83 -12.86 -4.19 -14.67
N GLN A 84 -11.97 -4.36 -13.71
CA GLN A 84 -10.64 -4.93 -13.91
C GLN A 84 -10.68 -6.45 -13.70
N ARG A 85 -10.14 -7.18 -14.67
CA ARG A 85 -9.93 -8.63 -14.61
C ARG A 85 -8.44 -8.92 -14.63
N ALA A 86 -8.03 -9.92 -13.85
CA ALA A 86 -6.65 -10.38 -13.88
C ALA A 86 -6.34 -10.91 -15.29
N LEU A 87 -5.24 -10.44 -15.85
CA LEU A 87 -4.70 -10.88 -17.14
C LEU A 87 -3.72 -12.06 -16.96
N MET A 88 -3.14 -12.17 -15.77
CA MET A 88 -2.18 -13.21 -15.41
C MET A 88 -2.31 -13.61 -13.93
N PRO A 89 -1.86 -14.82 -13.55
CA PRO A 89 -1.77 -15.18 -12.14
C PRO A 89 -0.76 -14.29 -11.41
N ALA A 90 -0.88 -14.24 -10.08
CA ALA A 90 0.06 -13.52 -9.24
C ALA A 90 1.47 -14.12 -9.35
N LEU A 91 2.48 -13.27 -9.51
CA LEU A 91 3.87 -13.69 -9.52
C LEU A 91 4.37 -13.97 -8.09
N GLY A 92 5.05 -15.11 -7.93
CA GLY A 92 5.65 -15.51 -6.67
C GLY A 92 4.65 -15.54 -5.51
N GLN A 93 4.93 -14.79 -4.46
CA GLN A 93 4.10 -14.70 -3.25
C GLN A 93 3.22 -13.45 -3.23
N ALA A 94 3.10 -12.71 -4.33
CA ALA A 94 2.35 -11.47 -4.39
C ALA A 94 0.88 -11.70 -4.01
N LYS A 95 0.35 -10.80 -3.17
CA LYS A 95 -1.04 -10.82 -2.71
C LYS A 95 -1.73 -9.50 -3.06
N PRO A 96 -3.05 -9.50 -3.29
CA PRO A 96 -3.75 -8.25 -3.48
C PRO A 96 -3.73 -7.44 -2.18
N ASP A 97 -3.63 -6.12 -2.30
CA ASP A 97 -3.55 -5.21 -1.15
C ASP A 97 -4.66 -5.41 -0.12
N TRP A 98 -5.91 -5.65 -0.58
CA TRP A 98 -7.05 -5.90 0.31
C TRP A 98 -6.86 -7.17 1.16
N TRP A 99 -6.20 -8.20 0.61
CA TRP A 99 -5.93 -9.43 1.35
C TRP A 99 -4.87 -9.15 2.41
N ILE A 100 -3.80 -8.42 2.05
CA ILE A 100 -2.73 -8.05 2.97
C ILE A 100 -3.30 -7.25 4.15
N LEU A 101 -4.13 -6.24 3.88
CA LEU A 101 -4.84 -5.46 4.91
C LEU A 101 -5.72 -6.35 5.79
N SER A 102 -6.50 -7.25 5.17
CA SER A 102 -7.36 -8.18 5.90
C SER A 102 -6.56 -9.11 6.83
N GLN A 103 -5.39 -9.59 6.38
CA GLN A 103 -4.52 -10.45 7.18
C GLN A 103 -3.88 -9.73 8.37
N VAL A 104 -3.52 -8.45 8.20
CA VAL A 104 -3.00 -7.61 9.28
C VAL A 104 -4.13 -7.34 10.30
N ALA A 105 -5.30 -6.92 9.83
CA ALA A 105 -6.45 -6.64 10.68
C ALA A 105 -6.86 -7.85 11.54
N LYS A 106 -6.92 -9.05 10.94
CA LYS A 106 -7.19 -10.30 11.68
C LYS A 106 -6.14 -10.58 12.75
N ARG A 107 -4.86 -10.38 12.47
CA ARG A 107 -3.76 -10.58 13.45
C ARG A 107 -3.78 -9.54 14.56
N MET A 108 -4.34 -8.37 14.30
CA MET A 108 -4.61 -7.35 15.32
C MET A 108 -5.86 -7.64 16.16
N GLY A 109 -6.59 -8.73 15.87
CA GLY A 109 -7.81 -9.11 16.60
C GLY A 109 -9.07 -8.40 16.11
N LEU A 110 -9.05 -7.75 14.94
CA LEU A 110 -10.22 -7.10 14.36
C LEU A 110 -11.11 -8.12 13.63
N THR A 111 -12.42 -7.92 13.72
CA THR A 111 -13.45 -8.70 13.01
C THR A 111 -13.93 -7.99 11.75
N GLY A 112 -14.58 -8.70 10.82
CA GLY A 112 -15.15 -8.09 9.59
C GLY A 112 -14.18 -8.03 8.41
N PHE A 113 -13.10 -8.81 8.45
CA PHE A 113 -12.07 -8.87 7.39
C PHE A 113 -12.03 -10.23 6.69
N ASP A 114 -13.12 -11.00 6.73
CA ASP A 114 -13.22 -12.37 6.19
C ASP A 114 -13.49 -12.45 4.69
N TYR A 115 -13.14 -11.38 3.95
CA TYR A 115 -13.27 -11.30 2.50
C TYR A 115 -12.51 -12.42 1.79
N GLN A 116 -13.18 -13.12 0.89
CA GLN A 116 -12.58 -14.16 0.05
C GLN A 116 -12.38 -13.66 -1.39
N HIS A 117 -13.13 -12.64 -1.78
CA HIS A 117 -13.10 -12.10 -3.13
C HIS A 117 -13.32 -10.57 -3.12
N PRO A 118 -12.74 -9.80 -4.07
CA PRO A 118 -12.99 -8.35 -4.19
C PRO A 118 -14.46 -7.94 -4.31
N ARG A 119 -15.34 -8.88 -4.72
CA ARG A 119 -16.79 -8.68 -4.76
C ARG A 119 -17.37 -8.48 -3.37
N ASP A 120 -16.86 -9.20 -2.38
CA ASP A 120 -17.36 -9.15 -1.01
C ASP A 120 -17.15 -7.73 -0.47
N ILE A 121 -15.97 -7.14 -0.73
CA ILE A 121 -15.62 -5.77 -0.38
C ILE A 121 -16.46 -4.74 -1.14
N PHE A 122 -16.77 -5.00 -2.42
CA PHE A 122 -17.61 -4.10 -3.21
C PHE A 122 -19.07 -4.06 -2.74
N ASN A 123 -19.52 -5.08 -2.02
CA ASN A 123 -20.90 -5.23 -1.57
C ASN A 123 -21.14 -4.78 -0.12
N GLU A 124 -20.09 -4.43 0.62
CA GLU A 124 -20.15 -3.86 1.98
C GLU A 124 -20.58 -2.38 1.93
#